data_AF-A0A0F3M5A3-F1
#
_entry.id   AF-A0A0F3M5A3-F1
#
_cell.length_a   1.000
_cell.length_b   1.000
_cell.length_c   1.000
_cell.angle_alpha   90.00
_cell.angle_beta   90.00
_cell.angle_gamma   90.00
#
_symmetry.space_group_name_H-M   'P 1'
#
loop_
_entity.id
_entity.type
_entity.pdbx_description
1 polymer ?
#
loop_
_entity_poly.entity_id
_entity_poly.type
_entity_poly.pdbx_seq_one_letter_code
_entity_poly.pdbx_strand_id
1 'polypeptide(L)' 'MFIQLLIDYGADIGAKDDKGMTPVDYADKSGNTDVFTLLTQQSVPWS' A
#
# COMPACT_ATOMS: atom_id res chain seq x y z
N MET A 1 -1.02 -13.27 -2.51
CA MET A 1 -1.00 -12.45 -1.27
C MET A 1 -2.31 -11.68 -1.15
N PHE A 2 -2.90 -11.57 0.03
CA PHE A 2 -4.18 -10.87 0.26
C PHE A 2 -4.16 -9.39 -0.18
N ILE A 3 -3.01 -8.72 -0.07
CA ILE A 3 -2.88 -7.31 -0.47
C ILE A 3 -3.06 -7.12 -1.99
N GLN A 4 -2.50 -8.01 -2.80
CA GLN A 4 -2.70 -7.97 -4.26
C GLN A 4 -4.19 -8.09 -4.62
N LEU A 5 -4.89 -9.02 -3.97
CA LEU A 5 -6.32 -9.22 -4.19
C LEU A 5 -7.10 -7.94 -3.89
N LEU A 6 -6.82 -7.29 -2.74
CA LEU A 6 -7.49 -6.04 -2.37
C LEU A 6 -7.24 -4.93 -3.40
N ILE A 7 -6.02 -4.81 -3.91
CA ILE A 7 -5.65 -3.84 -4.95
C ILE A 7 -6.39 -4.15 -6.25
N ASP A 8 -6.45 -5.42 -6.67
CA ASP A 8 -7.15 -5.85 -7.88
C ASP A 8 -8.67 -5.57 -7.81
N TYR A 9 -9.25 -5.58 -6.61
CA TYR A 9 -10.64 -5.20 -6.36
C TYR A 9 -10.86 -3.68 -6.24
N GLY A 10 -9.82 -2.86 -6.47
CA GLY A 10 -9.93 -1.40 -6.47
C GLY A 10 -9.77 -0.74 -5.10
N ALA A 11 -9.08 -1.40 -4.16
CA ALA A 11 -8.75 -0.75 -2.89
C ALA A 11 -7.90 0.51 -3.12
N ASP A 12 -8.32 1.62 -2.51
CA ASP A 12 -7.57 2.88 -2.54
C ASP A 12 -6.35 2.80 -1.62
N ILE A 13 -5.18 2.54 -2.20
CA ILE A 13 -3.90 2.48 -1.48
C ILE A 13 -3.37 3.85 -1.05
N GLY A 14 -3.99 4.94 -1.50
CA GLY A 14 -3.67 6.31 -1.11
C GLY A 14 -4.57 6.84 0.02
N ALA A 15 -5.60 6.09 0.41
CA ALA A 15 -6.52 6.48 1.47
C ALA A 15 -5.79 6.65 2.81
N LYS A 16 -6.15 7.71 3.53
CA LYS A 16 -5.67 7.98 4.89
C LYS A 16 -6.71 7.56 5.90
N ASP A 17 -6.25 6.93 6.98
CA ASP A 17 -7.09 6.65 8.14
C ASP A 17 -7.29 7.92 9.01
N ASP A 18 -7.98 7.77 10.15
CA ASP A 18 -8.23 8.87 11.11
C ASP A 18 -6.95 9.45 11.73
N LYS A 19 -5.82 8.74 11.61
CA LYS A 19 -4.49 9.20 12.06
C LYS A 19 -3.69 9.85 10.94
N GLY A 20 -4.26 9.98 9.74
CA GLY A 20 -3.58 10.50 8.56
C GLY A 20 -2.61 9.53 7.92
N MET A 21 -2.65 8.24 8.29
CA MET A 21 -1.74 7.19 7.83
C MET A 21 -2.31 6.47 6.60
N THR A 22 -1.44 6.22 5.63
CA THR A 22 -1.73 5.39 4.46
C THR A 22 -1.28 3.93 4.69
N PRO A 23 -1.77 2.97 3.88
CA PRO A 23 -1.27 1.59 3.90
C PRO A 23 0.26 1.47 3.78
N VAL A 24 0.91 2.35 3.00
CA VAL A 24 2.38 2.32 2.83
C VAL A 24 3.10 2.80 4.09
N ASP A 25 2.54 3.76 4.82
CA ASP A 25 3.11 4.23 6.10
C ASP A 25 3.11 3.11 7.15
N TYR A 26 2.11 2.22 7.11
CA TYR A 26 2.09 1.03 7.97
C TYR A 26 3.10 -0.04 7.54
N ALA A 27 3.29 -0.22 6.23
CA ALA A 27 4.30 -1.14 5.71
C ALA A 27 5.72 -0.69 6.11
N ASP A 28 6.00 0.61 6.02
CA ASP A 28 7.27 1.21 6.47
C ASP A 28 7.48 1.03 7.97
N LYS A 29 6.49 1.39 8.80
CA LYS A 29 6.58 1.24 10.27
C LYS A 29 6.74 -0.20 10.74
N SER A 30 6.20 -1.16 10.01
CA SER A 30 6.31 -2.59 10.34
C SER A 30 7.61 -3.23 9.84
N GLY A 31 8.42 -2.51 9.05
CA GLY A 31 9.62 -3.05 8.42
C GLY A 31 9.32 -4.08 7.32
N ASN A 32 8.09 -4.09 6.80
CA ASN A 32 7.62 -5.11 5.87
C ASN A 32 7.91 -4.67 4.42
N THR A 33 9.15 -4.83 3.99
CA THR A 33 9.67 -4.37 2.70
C THR A 33 8.92 -4.94 1.49
N ASP A 34 8.38 -6.14 1.58
CA ASP A 34 7.61 -6.76 0.49
C ASP A 34 6.32 -5.98 0.24
N VAL A 35 5.59 -5.66 1.31
CA VAL A 35 4.35 -4.88 1.23
C VAL A 35 4.63 -3.44 0.84
N PHE A 36 5.71 -2.86 1.35
CA PHE A 36 6.14 -1.51 0.98
C PHE A 36 6.44 -1.43 -0.52
N THR A 37 7.20 -2.39 -1.06
CA THR A 37 7.53 -2.45 -2.48
C THR A 37 6.28 -2.65 -3.33
N LEU A 38 5.38 -3.53 -2.90
CA LEU A 38 4.11 -3.76 -3.59
C LEU A 38 3.25 -2.49 -3.70
N LEU A 39 3.06 -1.79 -2.57
CA LEU A 39 2.23 -0.59 -2.52
C LEU A 39 2.87 0.59 -3.27
N THR A 40 4.19 0.73 -3.21
CA THR A 40 4.91 1.79 -3.94
C THR A 40 4.89 1.57 -5.44
N GLN A 41 5.07 0.34 -5.92
CA GLN A 41 4.96 0.00 -7.35
C GLN A 41 3.57 0.32 -7.93
N GLN A 42 2.51 0.13 -7.15
CA GLN A 42 1.14 0.43 -7.59
C GLN A 42 0.82 1.93 -7.56
N SER A 43 1.54 2.71 -6.74
CA SER A 43 1.32 4.17 -6.61
C SER A 43 2.07 5.01 -7.65
N VAL A 44 3.12 4.47 -8.28
CA VAL A 44 3.84 5.17 -9.36
C VAL A 44 3.34 4.72 -10.75
N PRO A 45 2.95 5.64 -11.66
CA PRO A 45 2.44 5.27 -12.99
C PRO A 45 3.51 4.77 -13.98
N TRP A 46 4.73 4.43 -13.54
CA TRP A 46 5.84 4.16 -14.45
C TRP A 46 6.63 2.90 -14.05
N SER A 47 6.07 1.75 -14.40
CA SER A 47 6.78 0.58 -14.93
C SER A 47 5.84 -0.18 -15.86
#